data_AF-A0AA43DDQ3-F1
#
_entry.id   AF-A0AA43DDQ3-F1
#
_cell.length_a   1.000
_cell.length_b   1.000
_cell.length_c   1.000
_cell.angle_alpha   90.00
_cell.angle_beta   90.00
_cell.angle_gamma   90.00
#
_symmetry.space_group_name_H-M   'P 1'
#
loop_
_entity.id
_entity.type
_entity.pdbx_description
1 polymer ?
#
loop_
_entity_poly.entity_id
_entity_poly.type
_entity_poly.pdbx_seq_one_letter_code
_entity_poly.pdbx_strand_id
1 'polypeptide(L)'
;MIPIVAKLLVVMAGTIGPMLIPSAAWSLTEIGDALQIEILRKGAGKQVVLSQGAKEWFMLIEVTPENAVILKQEKDQDRYLIDESETHDRPMTVDEVDAAITDYVNSVKARVEKK
;
A
#
# COMPACT_ATOMS: atom_id res chain seq x y z
N MET A 1 13.39 -17.88 -8.85
CA MET A 1 12.13 -17.25 -9.30
C MET A 1 11.09 -17.57 -8.25
N ILE A 2 10.77 -16.61 -7.37
CA ILE A 2 9.92 -16.83 -6.20
C ILE A 2 8.52 -16.36 -6.60
N PRO A 3 7.55 -17.25 -6.91
CA PRO A 3 6.17 -16.80 -7.05
C PRO A 3 5.64 -16.56 -5.64
N ILE A 4 5.40 -15.30 -5.29
CA ILE A 4 4.68 -14.90 -4.07
C ILE A 4 3.21 -15.22 -4.34
N VAL A 5 2.88 -16.51 -4.24
CA VAL A 5 1.52 -17.02 -4.33
C VAL A 5 0.77 -16.52 -3.10
N ALA A 6 -0.28 -15.76 -3.37
CA ALA A 6 -1.29 -15.32 -2.43
C ALA A 6 -1.66 -16.46 -1.46
N LYS A 7 -1.29 -16.29 -0.18
CA LYS A 7 -1.85 -17.10 0.89
C LYS A 7 -3.14 -16.42 1.37
N LEU A 8 -4.23 -16.84 0.76
CA LEU A 8 -5.53 -16.88 1.42
C LEU A 8 -5.43 -17.86 2.60
N LEU A 9 -5.69 -17.40 3.82
CA LEU A 9 -6.02 -18.29 4.94
C LEU A 9 -7.25 -17.75 5.66
N VAL A 10 -8.38 -18.42 5.41
CA VAL A 10 -9.59 -18.41 6.23
C VAL A 10 -9.29 -19.05 7.57
N VAL A 11 -9.68 -18.41 8.68
CA VAL A 11 -10.01 -19.12 9.93
C VAL A 11 -11.29 -18.52 10.51
N MET A 12 -12.36 -19.30 10.37
CA MET A 12 -13.56 -19.25 11.21
C MET A 12 -13.28 -20.09 12.46
N ALA A 13 -13.51 -19.54 13.66
CA ALA A 13 -14.01 -20.24 14.86
C ALA A 13 -13.91 -19.31 16.08
N GLY A 14 -15.03 -19.12 16.78
CA GLY A 14 -15.05 -18.38 18.05
C GLY A 14 -14.52 -19.21 19.21
N THR A 15 -13.98 -18.53 20.22
CA THR A 15 -14.04 -18.89 21.66
C THR A 15 -13.62 -17.70 22.50
N ILE A 16 -14.32 -17.50 23.61
CA ILE A 16 -14.11 -16.50 24.65
C ILE A 16 -12.76 -16.72 25.35
N GLY A 17 -11.94 -15.68 25.50
CA GLY A 17 -10.73 -15.69 26.33
C GLY A 17 -9.90 -14.41 26.16
N PRO A 18 -9.58 -13.66 27.24
CA PRO A 18 -9.04 -12.31 27.14
C PRO A 18 -7.51 -12.32 26.95
N MET A 19 -6.95 -11.15 26.60
CA MET A 19 -5.65 -10.63 27.06
C MET A 19 -4.59 -10.36 25.96
N LEU A 20 -4.19 -9.08 25.91
CA LEU A 20 -2.95 -8.44 25.43
C LEU A 20 -2.88 -7.92 23.97
N ILE A 21 -3.17 -6.61 23.85
CA ILE A 21 -2.66 -5.66 22.84
C ILE A 21 -1.21 -5.32 23.25
N PRO A 22 -0.18 -5.25 22.35
CA PRO A 22 0.05 -4.02 21.57
C PRO A 22 0.81 -4.17 20.24
N SER A 23 0.27 -3.57 19.17
CA SER A 23 1.04 -2.66 18.32
C SER A 23 0.08 -1.97 17.36
N ALA A 24 0.11 -0.65 17.35
CA ALA A 24 -0.75 0.20 16.52
C ALA A 24 -0.38 0.05 15.03
N ALA A 25 -0.80 -1.05 14.40
CA ALA A 25 -1.16 -1.04 13.00
C ALA A 25 -2.57 -0.43 12.95
N TRP A 26 -2.68 0.85 12.62
CA TRP A 26 -3.96 1.42 12.24
C TRP A 26 -4.32 0.86 10.86
N SER A 27 -4.82 -0.38 10.84
CA SER A 27 -5.53 -0.92 9.69
C SER A 27 -6.92 -0.29 9.71
N LEU A 28 -7.10 0.77 8.92
CA LEU A 28 -8.43 1.32 8.65
C LEU A 28 -9.10 0.41 7.63
N THR A 29 -9.75 -0.64 8.13
CA THR A 29 -10.51 -1.58 7.32
C THR A 29 -11.97 -1.12 7.29
N GLU A 30 -12.29 -0.26 6.32
CA GLU A 30 -13.68 0.03 5.96
C GLU A 30 -14.16 -1.14 5.06
N ILE A 31 -15.12 -1.94 5.53
CA ILE A 31 -15.62 -3.12 4.79
C ILE A 31 -16.98 -2.77 4.19
N GLY A 32 -16.99 -2.56 2.87
CA GLY A 32 -18.19 -2.49 2.05
C GLY A 32 -17.86 -1.96 0.66
N ASP A 33 -17.48 -2.83 -0.29
CA ASP A 33 -16.96 -2.43 -1.63
C ASP A 33 -15.84 -1.36 -1.59
N ALA A 34 -15.30 -1.14 -0.39
CA ALA A 34 -14.54 0.02 -0.01
C ALA A 34 -13.07 -0.28 -0.24
N LEU A 35 -12.41 0.67 -0.92
CA LEU A 35 -10.99 0.67 -1.19
C LEU A 35 -10.20 0.33 0.08
N GLN A 36 -9.58 -0.84 0.11
CA GLN A 36 -8.69 -1.24 1.20
C GLN A 36 -7.37 -0.50 1.03
N ILE A 37 -6.86 0.09 2.10
CA ILE A 37 -5.62 0.88 2.06
C ILE A 37 -4.69 0.33 3.14
N GLU A 38 -3.55 -0.20 2.72
CA GLU A 38 -2.52 -0.72 3.59
C GLU A 38 -1.26 0.14 3.43
N ILE A 39 -0.85 0.81 4.51
CA ILE A 39 0.38 1.63 4.52
C ILE A 39 1.38 0.99 5.46
N LEU A 40 2.55 0.65 4.93
CA LEU A 40 3.66 0.02 5.66
C LEU A 40 4.87 0.97 5.66
N ARG A 41 5.45 1.21 6.82
CA ARG A 41 6.71 1.96 6.92
C ARG A 41 7.89 1.04 6.60
N LYS A 42 8.79 1.48 5.72
CA LYS A 42 9.98 0.74 5.29
C LYS A 42 11.22 1.62 5.44
N GLY A 43 11.90 1.52 6.59
CA GLY A 43 13.07 2.37 6.88
C GLY A 43 12.72 3.86 6.88
N ALA A 44 13.44 4.65 6.08
CA ALA A 44 13.16 6.08 5.82
C ALA A 44 12.05 6.30 4.77
N GLY A 45 11.66 5.24 4.06
CA GLY A 45 10.60 5.24 3.05
C GLY A 45 9.27 4.66 3.54
N LYS A 46 8.33 4.52 2.61
CA LYS A 46 6.98 3.99 2.86
C LYS A 46 6.49 3.18 1.68
N GLN A 47 5.65 2.20 1.96
CA GLN A 47 4.95 1.39 0.99
C GLN A 47 3.45 1.58 1.22
N VAL A 48 2.69 1.71 0.16
CA VAL A 48 1.24 1.72 0.18
C VAL A 48 0.71 0.74 -0.85
N VAL A 49 -0.30 -0.02 -0.44
CA VAL A 49 -1.07 -0.90 -1.30
C VAL A 49 -2.53 -0.52 -1.14
N LEU A 50 -3.19 -0.21 -2.24
CA LEU A 50 -4.62 0.00 -2.28
C LEU A 50 -5.24 -1.12 -3.11
N SER A 51 -6.31 -1.72 -2.60
CA SER A 51 -6.95 -2.87 -3.24
C SER A 51 -8.46 -2.66 -3.28
N GLN A 52 -9.05 -2.81 -4.46
CA GLN A 52 -10.50 -2.76 -4.66
C GLN A 52 -10.94 -3.83 -5.65
N GLY A 53 -11.65 -4.85 -5.16
CA GLY A 53 -12.09 -5.97 -5.97
C GLY A 53 -10.89 -6.69 -6.62
N ALA A 54 -10.78 -6.58 -7.94
CA ALA A 54 -9.67 -7.16 -8.72
C ALA A 54 -8.59 -6.13 -9.11
N LYS A 55 -8.73 -4.87 -8.70
CA LYS A 55 -7.74 -3.80 -8.93
C LYS A 55 -6.84 -3.64 -7.73
N GLU A 56 -5.55 -3.50 -8.00
CA GLU A 56 -4.53 -3.23 -7.00
C GLU A 56 -3.64 -2.08 -7.48
N TRP A 57 -3.40 -1.13 -6.59
CA TRP A 57 -2.50 0.01 -6.77
C TRP A 57 -1.40 -0.09 -5.73
N PHE A 58 -0.17 -0.09 -6.18
CA PHE A 58 0.99 -0.21 -5.32
C PHE A 58 1.86 1.01 -5.50
N MET A 59 2.33 1.58 -4.41
CA MET A 59 3.40 2.56 -4.44
C MET A 59 4.42 2.26 -3.36
N LEU A 60 5.69 2.22 -3.74
CA LEU A 60 6.82 2.09 -2.83
C LEU A 60 7.72 3.31 -3.00
N ILE A 61 8.01 3.97 -1.90
CA ILE A 61 9.03 4.99 -1.82
C ILE A 61 10.16 4.40 -0.99
N GLU A 62 11.28 4.12 -1.63
CA GLU A 62 12.53 3.75 -0.97
C GLU A 62 13.41 4.98 -0.85
N VAL A 63 13.80 5.31 0.38
CA VAL A 63 14.69 6.44 0.65
C VAL A 63 16.01 5.91 1.17
N THR A 64 17.08 6.25 0.47
CA THR A 64 18.46 6.00 0.89
C THR A 64 19.14 7.34 1.20
N PRO A 65 20.33 7.36 1.84
CA PRO A 65 21.07 8.60 2.07
C PRO A 65 21.52 9.29 0.77
N GLU A 66 21.64 8.54 -0.32
CA GLU A 66 22.20 9.02 -1.59
C GLU A 66 21.11 9.46 -2.56
N ASN A 67 19.99 8.74 -2.61
CA ASN A 67 18.92 8.94 -3.57
C ASN A 67 17.57 8.43 -3.02
N ALA A 68 16.49 8.78 -3.68
CA ALA A 68 15.18 8.18 -3.43
C ALA A 68 14.62 7.53 -4.70
N VAL A 69 13.89 6.43 -4.53
CA VAL A 69 13.24 5.71 -5.63
C VAL A 69 11.77 5.57 -5.30
N ILE A 70 10.92 5.96 -6.23
CA ILE A 70 9.48 5.82 -6.15
C ILE A 70 9.06 4.82 -7.23
N LEU A 71 8.43 3.72 -6.83
CA LEU A 71 7.80 2.75 -7.70
C LEU A 71 6.29 2.91 -7.59
N LYS A 72 5.59 2.92 -8.71
CA LYS A 72 4.13 2.94 -8.80
C LYS A 72 3.70 1.84 -9.75
N GLN A 73 2.81 0.97 -9.28
CA GLN A 73 2.27 -0.10 -10.09
C GLN A 73 0.75 -0.10 -9.99
N GLU A 74 0.09 -0.38 -11.10
CA GLU A 74 -1.35 -0.62 -11.14
C GLU A 74 -1.57 -1.97 -11.81
N LYS A 75 -2.39 -2.81 -11.17
CA LYS A 75 -2.77 -4.12 -11.65
C LYS A 75 -4.29 -4.22 -11.69
N ASP A 76 -4.80 -4.83 -12.75
CA ASP A 76 -6.20 -5.20 -12.90
C ASP A 76 -6.29 -6.68 -13.24
N GLN A 77 -6.88 -7.46 -12.35
CA GLN A 77 -6.97 -8.92 -12.41
C GLN A 77 -5.57 -9.57 -12.48
N ASP A 78 -5.11 -9.94 -13.67
CA ASP A 78 -3.80 -10.55 -13.91
C ASP A 78 -2.89 -9.68 -14.79
N ARG A 79 -3.36 -8.48 -15.17
CA ARG A 79 -2.64 -7.59 -16.08
C ARG A 79 -2.08 -6.39 -15.34
N TYR A 80 -0.78 -6.16 -15.49
CA TYR A 80 -0.16 -4.90 -15.11
C TYR A 80 -0.58 -3.82 -16.12
N LEU A 81 -1.26 -2.79 -15.62
CA LEU A 81 -1.71 -1.63 -16.39
C LEU A 81 -0.68 -0.51 -16.36
N ILE A 82 -0.03 -0.31 -15.20
CA ILE A 82 0.98 0.71 -14.98
C ILE A 82 2.15 0.08 -14.24
N ASP A 83 3.36 0.41 -14.68
CA ASP A 83 4.62 0.09 -14.03
C ASP A 83 5.56 1.28 -14.26
N GLU A 84 5.58 2.20 -13.30
CA GLU A 84 6.36 3.44 -13.38
C GLU A 84 7.36 3.49 -12.23
N SER A 85 8.59 3.86 -12.56
CA SER A 85 9.65 4.10 -11.57
C SER A 85 10.23 5.50 -11.76
N GLU A 86 10.28 6.28 -10.70
CA GLU A 86 10.91 7.59 -10.65
C GLU A 86 12.09 7.54 -9.67
N THR A 87 13.27 7.99 -10.10
CA THR A 87 14.45 8.09 -9.25
C THR A 87 14.79 9.56 -9.05
N HIS A 88 15.06 9.93 -7.81
CA HIS A 88 15.51 11.25 -7.41
C HIS A 88 16.99 11.20 -7.05
N ASP A 89 17.80 12.11 -7.60
CA ASP A 89 19.24 12.24 -7.29
C ASP A 89 19.54 12.79 -5.87
N ARG A 90 18.50 12.93 -5.04
CA ARG A 90 18.62 13.35 -3.64
C ARG A 90 17.71 12.50 -2.75
N PRO A 91 18.04 12.33 -1.46
CA PRO A 91 17.11 11.75 -0.50
C PRO A 91 15.85 12.60 -0.38
N MET A 92 14.68 11.93 -0.33
CA MET A 92 13.43 12.58 0.05
C MET A 92 13.34 12.72 1.56
N THR A 93 12.79 13.84 2.03
CA THR A 93 12.46 14.03 3.44
C THR A 93 11.20 13.26 3.81
N VAL A 94 11.02 13.00 5.11
CA VAL A 94 9.85 12.27 5.62
C VAL A 94 8.53 12.95 5.25
N ASP A 95 8.51 14.28 5.21
CA ASP A 95 7.34 15.07 4.83
C ASP A 95 7.04 14.93 3.33
N GLU A 96 8.06 14.98 2.46
CA GLU A 96 7.92 14.72 1.03
C GLU A 96 7.40 13.30 0.75
N VAL A 97 7.87 12.29 1.51
CA VAL A 97 7.39 10.91 1.42
C VAL A 97 5.91 10.82 1.82
N ASP A 98 5.53 11.46 2.93
CA ASP A 98 4.14 11.43 3.41
C ASP A 98 3.18 12.16 2.47
N ALA A 99 3.61 13.31 1.95
CA ALA A 99 2.87 14.06 0.94
C ALA A 99 2.67 13.25 -0.34
N ALA A 100 3.72 12.57 -0.82
CA ALA A 100 3.65 11.73 -2.02
C ALA A 100 2.70 10.53 -1.86
N ILE A 101 2.73 9.85 -0.69
CA ILE A 101 1.79 8.77 -0.38
C ILE A 101 0.36 9.30 -0.31
N THR A 102 0.16 10.43 0.38
CA THR A 102 -1.17 11.04 0.53
C THR A 102 -1.76 11.46 -0.81
N ASP A 103 -0.96 12.11 -1.67
CA ASP A 103 -1.36 12.49 -3.02
C ASP A 103 -1.75 11.25 -3.84
N TYR A 104 -0.94 10.19 -3.80
CA TYR A 104 -1.23 8.95 -4.52
C TYR A 104 -2.54 8.30 -4.06
N VAL A 105 -2.73 8.16 -2.74
CA VAL A 105 -3.97 7.61 -2.17
C VAL A 105 -5.19 8.44 -2.58
N ASN A 106 -5.09 9.77 -2.52
CA ASN A 106 -6.18 10.66 -2.93
C ASN A 106 -6.46 10.56 -4.43
N SER A 107 -5.43 10.45 -5.26
CA SER A 107 -5.56 10.26 -6.71
C SER A 107 -6.28 8.95 -7.03
N VAL A 108 -5.92 7.85 -6.36
CA VAL A 108 -6.60 6.56 -6.52
C VAL A 108 -8.05 6.62 -6.04
N LYS A 109 -8.32 7.20 -4.86
CA LYS A 109 -9.69 7.43 -4.36
C LYS A 109 -10.54 8.19 -5.37
N ALA A 110 -10.03 9.30 -5.89
CA ALA A 110 -10.74 10.10 -6.88
C ALA A 110 -10.98 9.36 -8.21
N ARG A 111 -10.11 8.42 -8.60
CA ARG A 111 -10.31 7.56 -9.79
C ARG A 111 -11.39 6.51 -9.54
N VAL A 112 -11.44 5.96 -8.33
CA VAL A 112 -12.42 4.97 -7.91
C VAL A 112 -13.81 5.59 -7.79
N GLU A 113 -13.95 6.77 -7.17
CA GLU A 113 -15.23 7.46 -6.99
C GLU A 113 -15.83 8.00 -8.30
N LYS A 114 -15.00 8.24 -9.33
CA LYS A 114 -15.46 8.73 -10.64
C LYS A 114 -16.03 7.65 -11.56
N LYS A 115 -15.90 6.37 -11.21
CA LYS A 115 -16.27 5.25 -12.07
C LYS A 115 -17.63 4.68 -11.69
#